data_AF-A0A174N3J7-F1
#
_entry.id   AF-A0A174N3J7-F1
#
_cell.length_a   1.000
_cell.length_b   1.000
_cell.length_c   1.000
_cell.angle_alpha   90.00
_cell.angle_beta   90.00
_cell.angle_gamma   90.00
#
_symmetry.space_group_name_H-M   'P 1'
#
loop_
_entity.id
_entity.type
_entity.pdbx_description
1 polymer ?
#
loop_
_entity_poly.entity_id
_entity_poly.type
_entity_poly.pdbx_seq_one_letter_code
_entity_poly.pdbx_strand_id
1 'polypeptide(L)'
;MDKGLPLYHVERIIQETKERFEDGSHIIYVNGSYKNDDDPVGKLMHDFRCTSSIDMFDDELKNTVKYFKETEGERRQMCKAMEALDISEEDKERLKKRI
;
A
#
# COMPACT_ATOMS: atom_id res chain seq x y z
N MET A 1 -4.97 15.32 7.66
CA MET A 1 -5.96 14.76 6.71
C MET A 1 -6.80 13.72 7.43
N ASP A 2 -7.66 14.17 8.36
CA ASP A 2 -8.34 13.27 9.32
C ASP A 2 -9.87 13.34 9.16
N LYS A 3 -10.34 13.19 7.92
CA LYS A 3 -11.78 13.20 7.61
C LYS A 3 -12.35 11.82 7.32
N GLY A 4 -11.56 10.76 7.50
CA GLY A 4 -11.98 9.37 7.31
C GLY A 4 -12.35 9.01 5.87
N LEU A 5 -12.03 9.85 4.87
CA LEU A 5 -12.36 9.57 3.48
C LEU A 5 -11.38 8.57 2.86
N PRO A 6 -11.82 7.76 1.89
CA PRO A 6 -10.96 6.83 1.16
C PRO A 6 -9.95 7.53 0.24
N LEU A 7 -10.36 8.67 -0.35
CA LEU A 7 -9.58 9.43 -1.33
C LEU A 7 -9.64 10.92 -1.03
N TYR A 8 -8.54 11.62 -1.32
CA TYR A 8 -8.47 13.07 -1.27
C TYR A 8 -7.90 13.60 -2.58
N HIS A 9 -8.71 14.37 -3.32
CA HIS A 9 -8.29 15.05 -4.53
C HIS A 9 -7.64 16.37 -4.14
N VAL A 10 -6.43 16.60 -4.65
CA VAL A 10 -5.67 17.83 -4.44
C VAL A 10 -5.32 18.41 -5.80
N GLU A 11 -5.66 19.68 -5.97
CA GLU A 11 -5.41 20.44 -7.19
C GLU A 11 -4.38 21.53 -6.92
N ARG A 12 -3.49 21.76 -7.88
CA ARG A 12 -2.55 22.89 -7.83
C ARG A 12 -3.26 24.16 -8.27
N ILE A 13 -3.12 25.21 -7.47
CA ILE A 13 -3.69 26.53 -7.74
C ILE A 13 -2.59 27.58 -7.82
N ILE A 14 -2.75 28.52 -8.75
CA ILE A 14 -1.93 29.73 -8.81
C ILE A 14 -2.41 30.64 -7.67
N GLN A 15 -1.50 31.06 -6.78
CA GLN A 15 -1.91 31.72 -5.54
C GLN A 15 -2.50 33.11 -5.76
N GLU A 16 -2.03 33.82 -6.77
CA GLU A 16 -2.40 35.18 -7.13
C GLU A 16 -3.76 35.22 -7.82
N THR A 17 -4.02 34.32 -8.76
CA THR A 17 -5.26 34.30 -9.56
C THR A 17 -6.34 33.39 -8.96
N LYS A 18 -5.96 32.49 -8.05
CA LYS A 18 -6.82 31.40 -7.52
C LYS A 18 -7.34 30.43 -8.60
N GLU A 19 -6.76 30.49 -9.79
CA GLU A 19 -7.08 29.58 -10.89
C GLU A 19 -6.28 28.29 -10.76
N ARG A 20 -6.75 27.24 -11.45
CA ARG A 20 -6.00 25.97 -11.55
C ARG A 20 -4.73 26.22 -12.36
N PHE A 21 -3.64 25.56 -11.96
CA PHE A 21 -2.37 25.65 -12.69
C PHE A 21 -2.40 24.92 -14.05
N GLU A 22 -3.41 24.06 -14.27
CA GLU A 22 -3.69 23.32 -15.53
C GLU A 22 -2.45 22.65 -16.16
N ASP A 23 -1.56 22.11 -15.33
CA ASP A 23 -0.34 21.41 -15.73
C ASP A 23 -0.58 19.95 -16.17
N GLY A 24 -1.84 19.54 -16.30
CA GLY A 24 -2.25 18.16 -16.60
C GLY A 24 -2.00 17.17 -15.46
N SER A 25 -1.52 17.62 -14.30
CA SER A 25 -1.25 16.76 -13.15
C SER A 25 -2.38 16.84 -12.14
N HIS A 26 -2.99 15.70 -11.86
CA HIS A 26 -4.02 15.55 -10.81
C HIS A 26 -3.47 14.69 -9.69
N ILE A 27 -3.52 15.18 -8.46
CA ILE A 27 -2.98 14.49 -7.29
C ILE A 27 -4.13 13.85 -6.52
N ILE A 28 -4.06 12.53 -6.34
CA ILE A 28 -5.02 11.78 -5.53
C ILE A 28 -4.25 11.12 -4.40
N TYR A 29 -4.57 11.49 -3.16
CA TYR A 29 -4.09 10.78 -1.97
C TYR A 29 -5.07 9.68 -1.61
N VAL A 30 -4.56 8.45 -1.51
CA VAL A 30 -5.33 7.28 -1.07
C VAL A 30 -5.09 7.06 0.43
N ASN A 31 -6.17 6.85 1.18
CA ASN A 31 -6.10 6.64 2.62
C ASN A 31 -5.84 5.17 2.98
N GLY A 32 -4.58 4.84 3.28
CA GLY A 32 -4.16 3.50 3.70
C GLY A 32 -4.84 2.94 4.96
N SER A 33 -5.37 3.80 5.83
CA SER A 33 -6.06 3.39 7.06
C SER A 33 -7.58 3.28 6.91
N TYR A 34 -8.12 3.50 5.72
CA TYR A 34 -9.55 3.35 5.45
C TYR A 34 -9.99 1.89 5.64
N LYS A 35 -11.09 1.70 6.38
CA LYS A 35 -11.62 0.40 6.84
C LYS A 35 -13.12 0.33 6.55
N ASN A 36 -13.46 0.04 5.30
CA ASN A 36 -14.83 -0.23 4.88
C ASN A 36 -14.79 -1.29 3.79
N ASP A 37 -14.98 -2.55 4.17
CA ASP A 37 -14.81 -3.67 3.25
C ASP A 37 -15.99 -3.82 2.28
N ASP A 38 -17.03 -2.98 2.38
CA ASP A 38 -18.08 -2.86 1.37
C ASP A 38 -17.69 -1.94 0.21
N ASP A 39 -16.66 -1.11 0.39
CA ASP A 39 -16.15 -0.18 -0.62
C ASP A 39 -14.92 -0.77 -1.35
N PRO A 40 -14.80 -0.62 -2.69
CA PRO A 40 -13.65 -1.17 -3.44
C PRO A 40 -12.28 -0.67 -2.96
N VAL A 41 -12.15 0.61 -2.58
CA VAL A 41 -10.91 1.14 -2.02
C VAL A 41 -10.67 0.54 -0.65
N GLY A 42 -11.72 0.38 0.16
CA GLY A 42 -11.61 -0.27 1.46
C GLY A 42 -11.17 -1.73 1.39
N LYS A 43 -11.71 -2.53 0.45
CA LYS A 43 -11.24 -3.90 0.16
C LYS A 43 -9.77 -3.93 -0.26
N LEU A 44 -9.37 -3.01 -1.15
CA LEU A 44 -7.98 -2.91 -1.57
C LEU A 44 -7.05 -2.55 -0.39
N MET A 45 -7.47 -1.62 0.47
CA MET A 45 -6.70 -1.26 1.66
C MET A 45 -6.69 -2.38 2.70
N HIS A 46 -7.74 -3.20 2.79
CA HIS A 46 -7.76 -4.42 3.59
C HIS A 46 -6.69 -5.39 3.10
N ASP A 47 -6.68 -5.70 1.81
CA ASP A 47 -5.74 -6.64 1.22
C ASP A 47 -4.29 -6.21 1.39
N PHE A 48 -3.97 -4.92 1.25
CA PHE A 48 -2.63 -4.41 1.53
C PHE A 48 -2.19 -4.55 2.99
N ARG A 49 -3.13 -4.72 3.93
CA ARG A 49 -2.85 -4.98 5.35
C ARG A 49 -2.83 -6.47 5.69
N CYS A 50 -3.34 -7.33 4.82
CA CYS A 50 -3.34 -8.78 5.06
C CYS A 50 -1.93 -9.36 5.09
N THR A 51 -1.74 -10.31 6.00
CA THR A 51 -0.48 -11.07 6.13
C THR A 51 -0.57 -12.44 5.45
N SER A 52 -1.78 -12.97 5.25
CA SER A 52 -2.04 -14.23 4.55
C SER A 52 -2.89 -14.02 3.30
N SER A 53 -2.61 -14.83 2.27
CA SER A 53 -3.33 -14.82 1.01
C SER A 53 -4.79 -15.26 1.13
N ILE A 54 -5.13 -16.11 2.11
CA ILE A 54 -6.50 -16.64 2.26
C ILE A 54 -7.51 -15.58 2.67
N ASP A 55 -7.04 -14.55 3.38
CA ASP A 55 -7.88 -13.46 3.88
C ASP A 55 -8.09 -12.34 2.85
N MET A 56 -7.38 -12.38 1.72
CA MET A 56 -7.44 -11.33 0.70
C MET A 56 -8.67 -11.47 -0.22
N PHE A 57 -9.24 -10.33 -0.62
CA PHE A 57 -10.37 -10.25 -1.55
C PHE A 57 -9.95 -10.30 -3.02
N ASP A 58 -8.87 -9.60 -3.39
CA ASP A 58 -8.39 -9.50 -4.76
C ASP A 58 -7.55 -10.72 -5.13
N ASP A 59 -7.97 -11.45 -6.17
CA ASP A 59 -7.33 -12.70 -6.59
C ASP A 59 -5.90 -12.48 -7.13
N GLU A 60 -5.60 -11.35 -7.76
CA GLU A 60 -4.26 -11.07 -8.30
C GLU A 60 -3.27 -10.82 -7.15
N LEU A 61 -3.66 -9.99 -6.18
CA LEU A 61 -2.87 -9.78 -4.97
C LEU A 61 -2.74 -11.05 -4.15
N LYS A 62 -3.82 -11.81 -3.99
CA LYS A 62 -3.84 -13.11 -3.29
C LYS A 62 -2.85 -14.09 -3.88
N ASN A 63 -2.89 -14.31 -5.19
CA ASN A 63 -2.00 -15.24 -5.87
C ASN A 63 -0.53 -14.80 -5.76
N THR A 64 -0.29 -13.49 -5.85
CA THR A 64 1.05 -12.90 -5.71
C THR A 64 1.60 -13.10 -4.28
N VAL A 65 0.79 -12.79 -3.25
CA VAL A 65 1.18 -12.97 -1.85
C VAL A 65 1.43 -14.45 -1.54
N LYS A 66 0.57 -15.34 -2.00
CA LYS A 66 0.74 -16.79 -1.83
C LYS A 66 2.06 -17.28 -2.41
N TYR A 67 2.35 -16.89 -3.65
CA TYR A 67 3.61 -17.23 -4.32
C TYR A 67 4.82 -16.75 -3.50
N PHE A 68 4.95 -15.43 -3.27
CA PHE A 68 6.17 -14.89 -2.67
C PHE A 68 6.33 -15.17 -1.16
N LYS A 69 5.24 -15.31 -0.40
CA LYS A 69 5.29 -15.39 1.07
C LYS A 69 4.98 -16.76 1.64
N GLU A 70 4.18 -17.58 0.95
CA GLU A 70 3.68 -18.85 1.50
C GLU A 70 4.30 -20.08 0.84
N THR A 71 4.83 -19.98 -0.39
CA THR A 71 5.59 -21.07 -1.02
C THR A 71 7.01 -21.16 -0.45
N GLU A 72 7.42 -22.31 0.10
CA GLU A 72 8.71 -22.45 0.80
C GLU A 72 9.97 -22.11 -0.02
N GLY A 73 9.96 -22.42 -1.33
CA GLY A 73 11.08 -22.15 -2.23
C GLY A 73 11.23 -20.66 -2.54
N GLU A 74 10.12 -20.00 -2.85
CA GLU A 74 10.05 -18.57 -3.17
C GLU A 74 10.27 -17.71 -1.93
N ARG A 75 9.74 -18.14 -0.77
CA ARG A 75 10.01 -17.47 0.52
C ARG A 75 11.51 -17.40 0.81
N ARG A 76 12.26 -18.47 0.52
CA ARG A 76 13.73 -18.48 0.66
C ARG A 76 14.41 -17.52 -0.31
N GLN A 77 13.93 -17.41 -1.55
CA GLN A 77 14.47 -16.45 -2.51
C GLN A 77 14.17 -15.01 -2.08
N MET A 78 12.95 -14.73 -1.61
CA MET A 78 12.59 -13.42 -1.10
C MET A 78 13.38 -13.06 0.17
N CYS A 79 13.55 -13.98 1.13
CA CYS A 79 14.42 -13.73 2.29
C CYS A 79 15.84 -13.32 1.87
N LYS A 80 16.44 -14.01 0.90
CA LYS A 80 17.75 -13.66 0.36
C LYS A 80 17.76 -12.30 -0.35
N ALA A 81 16.72 -11.99 -1.12
CA ALA A 81 16.59 -10.68 -1.77
C ALA A 81 16.49 -9.56 -0.73
N MET A 82 15.74 -9.78 0.35
CA MET A 82 15.60 -8.84 1.46
C MET A 82 16.92 -8.63 2.22
N GLU A 83 17.71 -9.70 2.41
CA GLU A 83 19.05 -9.62 3.01
C GLU A 83 20.05 -8.90 2.11
N ALA A 84 19.87 -8.95 0.79
CA ALA A 84 20.72 -8.26 -0.18
C ALA A 84 20.37 -6.77 -0.34
N LEU A 85 19.20 -6.33 0.14
CA LEU A 85 18.88 -4.91 0.23
C LEU A 85 19.69 -4.31 1.39
N ASP A 86 20.37 -3.18 1.15
CA ASP A 86 21.12 -2.46 2.18
C ASP A 86 20.13 -1.65 3.05
N ILE A 87 19.37 -2.37 3.88
CA ILE A 87 18.39 -1.80 4.80
C ILE A 87 19.07 -1.62 6.16
N SER A 88 18.84 -0.45 6.79
CA SER A 88 19.39 -0.17 8.12
C SER A 88 18.93 -1.22 9.15
N GLU A 89 19.76 -1.52 10.16
CA GLU A 89 19.38 -2.46 11.21
C GLU A 89 18.13 -1.99 11.98
N GLU A 90 17.91 -0.67 12.12
CA GLU A 90 16.66 -0.12 12.68
C GLU A 90 15.43 -0.50 11.84
N ASP A 91 15.55 -0.45 10.51
CA ASP A 91 14.46 -0.83 9.61
C ASP A 91 14.20 -2.34 9.63
N LYS A 92 15.26 -3.15 9.74
CA LYS A 92 15.13 -4.61 9.92
C LYS A 92 14.42 -4.96 11.23
N GLU A 93 14.76 -4.28 12.32
CA GLU A 93 14.13 -4.45 13.65
C GLU A 93 12.64 -4.10 13.61
N ARG A 94 12.28 -3.02 12.91
CA ARG A 94 10.88 -2.58 12.70
C ARG A 94 10.09 -3.57 11.85
N LEU A 95 10.72 -4.17 10.84
CA LEU A 95 10.11 -5.20 9.99
C LEU A 95 9.83 -6.49 10.77
N LYS A 96 10.80 -6.96 11.56
CA LYS A 96 10.64 -8.18 12.39
C LYS A 96 9.53 -8.06 13.44
N LYS A 97 9.27 -6.86 13.97
CA LYS A 97 8.20 -6.60 14.95
C LYS A 97 6.78 -6.54 14.33
N ARG A 98 6.68 -6.55 12.99
CA ARG A 98 5.43 -6.44 12.24
C ARG A 98 4.95 -7.74 11.61
N ILE A 99 5.75 -8.81 11.73
CA ILE A 99 5.41 -10.19 11.39
C ILE A 99 5.01 -10.89 12.69
#